data_AF-A0A9E3JXH3-F1
#
_entry.id   AF-A0A9E3JXH3-F1
#
_cell.length_a   1.000
_cell.length_b   1.000
_cell.length_c   1.000
_cell.angle_alpha   90.00
_cell.angle_beta   90.00
_cell.angle_gamma   90.00
#
_symmetry.space_group_name_H-M   'P 1'
#
loop_
_entity.id
_entity.type
_entity.pdbx_description
1 polymer ?
#
loop_
_entity_poly.entity_id
_entity_poly.type
_entity_poly.pdbx_seq_one_letter_code
_entity_poly.pdbx_strand_id
1 'polypeptide(L)'
;MAPTWQKTSLTLIACAALWLPGTAPAFGAAQDGKPAAVQAVAQVRPPKLVVVMVVDGLPSEQVQRYRDQFGPGGLRRLLQEGASFMDAHQAHGITVTAVGHSAVLTGAYPYRHGIIGNNWIGADGTQVYCTEDARYRYIDEDTEAHDGTSPANLRVDTLGDQLRYATGNRSKVVTVSGKDRGAILLAGKTGTAYMYMDRTGDFASSTYYMDRHPAWVERFRAAKPQDRYYARSWKPLLEEQAYADDAPYPEATTADTNRFPFTYYSESGAPAADYYGRLKTSPAIDELTLDFAEAAVDGEQLGRNPTGATDLLGVSLSGHDYVNHAYGPESRMSHDHLQQIDRRIARFFAFLDRRVGLDNVLVVLTADHGFANTAEFSQARHMD
;
A
#
# COMPACT_ATOMS: atom_id res chain seq x y z
N MET A 1 -41.52 -23.06 -4.67
CA MET A 1 -41.46 -24.50 -4.96
C MET A 1 -40.04 -24.84 -5.37
N ALA A 2 -39.39 -25.73 -4.62
CA ALA A 2 -37.99 -26.09 -4.75
C ALA A 2 -37.68 -26.88 -6.04
N PRO A 3 -36.39 -26.99 -6.39
CA PRO A 3 -35.85 -28.29 -6.74
C PRO A 3 -34.73 -28.73 -5.78
N THR A 4 -34.84 -30.00 -5.42
CA THR A 4 -34.02 -30.80 -4.54
C THR A 4 -32.65 -31.13 -5.15
N TRP A 5 -31.58 -30.92 -4.36
CA TRP A 5 -30.23 -31.38 -4.69
C TRP A 5 -30.02 -32.81 -4.18
N GLN A 6 -29.75 -33.74 -5.09
CA GLN A 6 -29.30 -35.10 -4.77
C GLN A 6 -27.80 -35.09 -4.46
N LYS A 7 -27.46 -35.65 -3.30
CA LYS A 7 -26.09 -35.95 -2.87
C LYS A 7 -25.51 -37.09 -3.71
N THR A 8 -24.26 -36.96 -4.13
CA THR A 8 -23.44 -38.11 -4.54
C THR A 8 -22.05 -37.97 -3.93
N SER A 9 -21.74 -38.92 -3.04
CA SER A 9 -20.47 -39.06 -2.35
C SER A 9 -19.36 -39.47 -3.32
N LEU A 10 -18.20 -38.83 -3.24
CA LEU A 10 -16.97 -39.30 -3.89
C LEU A 10 -16.10 -40.04 -2.86
N THR A 11 -16.00 -41.34 -3.08
CA THR A 11 -15.16 -42.28 -2.34
C THR A 11 -13.72 -42.22 -2.87
N LEU A 12 -12.75 -42.09 -1.96
CA LEU A 12 -11.32 -42.26 -2.25
C LEU A 12 -11.04 -43.69 -2.73
N ILE A 13 -10.34 -43.84 -3.85
CA ILE A 13 -9.74 -45.12 -4.26
C ILE A 13 -8.23 -44.99 -4.18
N ALA A 14 -7.65 -45.67 -3.18
CA ALA A 14 -6.24 -45.97 -3.09
C ALA A 14 -5.89 -47.10 -4.06
N CYS A 15 -4.93 -46.87 -4.97
CA CYS A 15 -4.41 -47.92 -5.85
C CYS A 15 -3.29 -48.69 -5.14
N ALA A 16 -3.56 -49.95 -4.79
CA ALA A 16 -2.55 -50.93 -4.46
C ALA A 16 -2.10 -51.65 -5.75
N ALA A 17 -0.79 -51.64 -6.02
CA ALA A 17 -0.20 -52.34 -7.15
C ALA A 17 -0.07 -53.85 -6.84
N LEU A 18 -0.72 -54.69 -7.65
CA LEU A 18 -0.51 -56.14 -7.69
C LEU A 18 0.38 -56.48 -8.89
N TRP A 19 1.51 -57.12 -8.61
CA TRP A 19 2.43 -57.69 -9.59
C TRP A 19 1.87 -59.01 -10.16
N LEU A 20 1.88 -59.15 -11.48
CA LEU A 20 1.75 -60.43 -12.19
C LEU A 20 2.98 -60.63 -13.10
N PRO A 21 3.62 -61.81 -13.12
CA PRO A 21 4.76 -62.06 -13.98
C PRO A 21 4.28 -62.49 -15.38
N GLY A 22 4.65 -61.72 -16.39
CA GLY A 22 4.38 -62.01 -17.80
C GLY A 22 5.65 -61.82 -18.63
N THR A 23 6.01 -62.85 -19.37
CA THR A 23 7.25 -63.07 -20.13
C THR A 23 7.58 -61.98 -21.16
N ALA A 24 8.85 -61.57 -21.20
CA ALA A 24 9.42 -60.65 -22.17
C ALA A 24 9.52 -61.25 -23.59
N PRO A 25 9.67 -60.38 -24.60
CA PRO A 25 10.73 -60.57 -25.59
C PRO A 25 11.72 -59.41 -25.52
N ALA A 26 13.00 -59.78 -25.61
CA ALA A 26 14.13 -58.87 -25.61
C ALA A 26 14.18 -58.03 -26.89
N PHE A 27 14.36 -56.71 -26.74
CA PHE A 27 14.95 -55.85 -27.75
C PHE A 27 15.87 -54.83 -27.08
N GLY A 28 17.13 -54.81 -27.54
CA GLY A 28 18.01 -53.64 -27.54
C GLY A 28 18.57 -53.16 -26.20
N ALA A 29 19.77 -53.64 -25.85
CA ALA A 29 20.61 -52.96 -24.87
C ALA A 29 21.10 -51.61 -25.42
N ALA A 30 20.71 -50.51 -24.76
CA ALA A 30 21.35 -49.21 -24.87
C ALA A 30 21.37 -48.53 -23.48
N GLN A 31 22.56 -48.56 -22.87
CA GLN A 31 23.17 -47.57 -21.96
C GLN A 31 22.33 -46.92 -20.84
N ASP A 32 22.62 -47.34 -19.60
CA ASP A 32 22.87 -46.49 -18.42
C ASP A 32 22.04 -45.20 -18.26
N GLY A 33 20.71 -45.31 -18.30
CA GLY A 33 19.82 -44.26 -17.81
C GLY A 33 19.71 -44.33 -16.29
N LYS A 34 20.63 -43.67 -15.55
CA LYS A 34 20.33 -43.30 -14.15
C LYS A 34 19.00 -42.52 -14.17
N PRO A 35 17.97 -42.89 -13.39
CA PRO A 35 16.77 -42.07 -13.31
C PRO A 35 17.21 -40.67 -12.89
N ALA A 36 16.85 -39.68 -13.72
CA ALA A 36 17.12 -38.28 -13.41
C ALA A 36 16.59 -38.00 -12.01
N ALA A 37 17.46 -37.58 -11.11
CA ALA A 37 17.07 -37.21 -9.76
C ALA A 37 16.00 -36.11 -9.89
N VAL A 38 14.78 -36.42 -9.45
CA VAL A 38 13.74 -35.42 -9.26
C VAL A 38 14.32 -34.45 -8.25
N GLN A 39 14.76 -33.27 -8.71
CA GLN A 39 15.17 -32.21 -7.79
C GLN A 39 13.95 -31.94 -6.90
N ALA A 40 14.10 -32.22 -5.61
CA ALA A 40 13.10 -31.87 -4.62
C ALA A 40 12.85 -30.37 -4.78
N VAL A 41 11.61 -29.99 -5.13
CA VAL A 41 11.19 -28.60 -5.10
C VAL A 41 11.46 -28.13 -3.68
N ALA A 42 12.39 -27.19 -3.51
CA ALA A 42 12.71 -26.65 -2.21
C ALA A 42 11.39 -26.22 -1.55
N GLN A 43 11.08 -26.76 -0.38
CA GLN A 43 9.89 -26.33 0.35
C GLN A 43 10.05 -24.84 0.65
N VAL A 44 9.28 -24.01 -0.07
CA VAL A 44 9.22 -22.58 0.16
C VAL A 44 8.57 -22.39 1.53
N ARG A 45 9.38 -22.02 2.52
CA ARG A 45 8.86 -21.64 3.84
C ARG A 45 8.03 -20.37 3.66
N PRO A 46 6.83 -20.30 4.25
CA PRO A 46 6.04 -19.08 4.18
C PRO A 46 6.81 -17.91 4.81
N PRO A 47 6.68 -16.68 4.29
CA PRO A 47 7.26 -15.51 4.92
C PRO A 47 6.66 -15.31 6.31
N LYS A 48 7.42 -14.73 7.24
CA LYS A 48 6.89 -14.36 8.55
C LYS A 48 6.05 -13.08 8.48
N LEU A 49 6.40 -12.19 7.55
CA LEU A 49 5.70 -10.93 7.31
C LEU A 49 5.52 -10.71 5.82
N VAL A 50 4.31 -10.36 5.41
CA VAL A 50 4.03 -9.79 4.09
C VAL A 50 3.85 -8.29 4.24
N VAL A 51 4.62 -7.52 3.48
CA VAL A 51 4.51 -6.06 3.41
C VAL A 51 3.97 -5.68 2.04
N VAL A 52 2.80 -5.03 2.03
CA VAL A 52 2.15 -4.56 0.80
C VAL A 52 2.19 -3.04 0.81
N MET A 53 3.04 -2.48 -0.04
CA MET A 53 3.22 -1.05 -0.20
C MET A 53 2.44 -0.55 -1.41
N VAL A 54 1.69 0.53 -1.22
CA VAL A 54 1.03 1.25 -2.30
C VAL A 54 1.61 2.65 -2.32
N VAL A 55 2.20 3.07 -3.43
CA VAL A 55 2.53 4.49 -3.65
C VAL A 55 1.35 5.09 -4.41
N ASP A 56 0.56 5.88 -3.70
CA ASP A 56 -0.70 6.47 -4.20
C ASP A 56 -0.40 7.37 -5.40
N GLY A 57 -1.09 7.14 -6.51
CA GLY A 57 -0.93 7.96 -7.71
C GLY A 57 0.44 7.87 -8.39
N LEU A 58 1.18 6.76 -8.26
CA LEU A 58 2.48 6.56 -8.92
C LEU A 58 2.33 5.99 -10.35
N PRO A 59 2.60 6.77 -11.40
CA PRO A 59 2.59 6.29 -12.77
C PRO A 59 3.83 5.44 -13.07
N SER A 60 3.66 4.33 -13.80
CA SER A 60 4.78 3.48 -14.25
C SER A 60 5.82 4.26 -15.06
N GLU A 61 5.40 5.29 -15.80
CA GLU A 61 6.30 6.16 -16.57
C GLU A 61 7.37 6.81 -15.69
N GLN A 62 7.01 7.35 -14.51
CA GLN A 62 7.98 8.00 -13.63
C GLN A 62 9.01 7.00 -13.08
N VAL A 63 8.56 5.78 -12.75
CA VAL A 63 9.46 4.71 -12.29
C VAL A 63 10.48 4.40 -13.39
N GLN A 64 10.05 4.31 -14.65
CA GLN A 64 10.93 4.04 -15.77
C GLN A 64 11.86 5.22 -16.08
N ARG A 65 11.33 6.43 -16.09
CA ARG A 65 12.06 7.67 -16.41
C ARG A 65 13.17 7.96 -15.42
N TYR A 66 12.93 7.74 -14.12
CA TYR A 66 13.85 8.11 -13.05
C TYR A 66 14.64 6.93 -12.46
N ARG A 67 14.54 5.73 -13.04
CA ARG A 67 15.14 4.49 -12.50
C ARG A 67 16.63 4.56 -12.25
N ASP A 68 17.36 5.30 -13.08
CA ASP A 68 18.82 5.41 -12.99
C ASP A 68 19.26 6.42 -11.92
N GLN A 69 18.33 7.23 -11.40
CA GLN A 69 18.56 8.17 -10.30
C GLN A 69 18.27 7.55 -8.92
N PHE A 70 17.51 6.45 -8.88
CA PHE A 70 17.28 5.70 -7.66
C PHE A 70 18.60 5.16 -7.09
N GLY A 71 18.73 5.26 -5.78
CA GLY A 71 19.92 4.80 -5.09
C GLY A 71 19.74 3.38 -4.57
N PRO A 72 20.74 2.86 -3.83
CA PRO A 72 20.71 1.47 -3.42
C PRO A 72 19.63 1.24 -2.35
N GLY A 73 19.05 0.04 -2.36
CA GLY A 73 18.21 -0.46 -1.27
C GLY A 73 16.74 -0.07 -1.31
N GLY A 74 16.34 0.90 -2.15
CA GLY A 74 14.93 1.34 -2.29
C GLY A 74 14.22 0.70 -3.48
N LEU A 75 13.58 1.53 -4.31
CA LEU A 75 12.93 1.13 -5.56
C LEU A 75 13.89 0.40 -6.50
N ARG A 76 15.15 0.86 -6.59
CA ARG A 76 16.18 0.18 -7.39
C ARG A 76 16.38 -1.29 -6.98
N ARG A 77 16.35 -1.58 -5.68
CA ARG A 77 16.46 -2.96 -5.17
C ARG A 77 15.30 -3.80 -5.67
N LEU A 78 14.07 -3.29 -5.57
CA LEU A 78 12.88 -4.00 -6.09
C LEU A 78 12.97 -4.26 -7.59
N LEU A 79 13.45 -3.29 -8.37
CA LEU A 79 13.61 -3.41 -9.82
C LEU A 79 14.71 -4.40 -10.23
N GLN A 80 15.81 -4.50 -9.47
CA GLN A 80 16.99 -5.29 -9.83
C GLN A 80 17.01 -6.69 -9.20
N GLU A 81 16.48 -6.84 -8.00
CA GLU A 81 16.54 -8.07 -7.21
C GLU A 81 15.16 -8.74 -7.05
N GLY A 82 14.08 -8.06 -7.44
CA GLY A 82 12.71 -8.56 -7.35
C GLY A 82 12.14 -9.07 -8.68
N ALA A 83 10.87 -9.46 -8.65
CA ALA A 83 10.07 -9.69 -9.84
C ALA A 83 9.34 -8.39 -10.21
N SER A 84 9.71 -7.80 -11.35
CA SER A 84 9.19 -6.51 -11.81
C SER A 84 8.21 -6.69 -12.96
N PHE A 85 7.00 -6.14 -12.80
CA PHE A 85 5.92 -6.17 -13.80
C PHE A 85 5.61 -4.74 -14.24
N MET A 86 6.25 -4.26 -15.31
CA MET A 86 6.10 -2.87 -15.76
C MET A 86 4.86 -2.63 -16.64
N ASP A 87 4.24 -3.71 -17.13
CA ASP A 87 2.98 -3.70 -17.87
C ASP A 87 1.84 -4.26 -16.99
N ALA A 88 1.71 -3.71 -15.78
CA ALA A 88 0.66 -4.03 -14.83
C ALA A 88 -0.40 -2.92 -14.81
N HIS A 89 -1.68 -3.30 -14.78
CA HIS A 89 -2.80 -2.38 -14.95
C HIS A 89 -3.82 -2.50 -13.82
N GLN A 90 -4.29 -1.35 -13.35
CA GLN A 90 -5.57 -1.24 -12.64
C GLN A 90 -6.68 -1.38 -13.68
N ALA A 91 -7.08 -2.62 -13.94
CA ALA A 91 -7.90 -3.01 -15.09
C ALA A 91 -9.41 -2.69 -14.93
N HIS A 92 -9.73 -1.49 -14.44
CA HIS A 92 -11.08 -0.96 -14.28
C HIS A 92 -11.18 0.48 -14.80
N GLY A 93 -12.37 0.90 -15.22
CA GLY A 93 -12.55 2.19 -15.90
C GLY A 93 -12.47 3.45 -15.02
N ILE A 94 -12.61 3.31 -13.69
CA ILE A 94 -12.54 4.44 -12.75
C ILE A 94 -11.29 4.29 -11.89
N THR A 95 -10.18 4.89 -12.35
CA THR A 95 -8.85 4.77 -11.74
C THR A 95 -8.64 5.84 -10.67
N VAL A 96 -9.32 5.67 -9.53
CA VAL A 96 -9.21 6.57 -8.36
C VAL A 96 -8.85 5.78 -7.11
N THR A 97 -8.33 6.48 -6.10
CA THR A 97 -7.73 5.90 -4.88
C THR A 97 -8.51 4.73 -4.28
N ALA A 98 -9.80 4.93 -3.97
CA ALA A 98 -10.60 3.91 -3.28
C ALA A 98 -10.78 2.63 -4.12
N VAL A 99 -10.95 2.78 -5.43
CA VAL A 99 -11.18 1.66 -6.35
C VAL A 99 -9.89 0.86 -6.50
N GLY A 100 -8.77 1.55 -6.72
CA GLY A 100 -7.45 0.96 -6.82
C GLY A 100 -7.03 0.20 -5.56
N HIS A 101 -7.11 0.85 -4.39
CA HIS A 101 -6.77 0.21 -3.10
C HIS A 101 -7.62 -1.03 -2.82
N SER A 102 -8.91 -0.98 -3.14
CA SER A 102 -9.80 -2.15 -2.99
C SER A 102 -9.34 -3.33 -3.84
N ALA A 103 -8.83 -3.09 -5.05
CA ALA A 103 -8.38 -4.16 -5.94
C ALA A 103 -7.10 -4.85 -5.44
N VAL A 104 -6.16 -4.11 -4.83
CA VAL A 104 -4.83 -4.59 -4.45
C VAL A 104 -4.87 -5.86 -3.59
N LEU A 105 -5.69 -5.88 -2.52
CA LEU A 105 -5.75 -7.01 -1.59
C LEU A 105 -7.02 -7.84 -1.68
N THR A 106 -7.99 -7.48 -2.50
CA THR A 106 -9.15 -8.35 -2.76
C THR A 106 -8.96 -9.22 -4.00
N GLY A 107 -8.09 -8.81 -4.94
CA GLY A 107 -7.98 -9.44 -6.25
C GLY A 107 -9.29 -9.38 -7.06
N ALA A 108 -10.23 -8.51 -6.67
CA ALA A 108 -11.52 -8.36 -7.29
C ALA A 108 -11.60 -7.07 -8.10
N TYR A 109 -12.55 -7.04 -9.04
CA TYR A 109 -12.94 -5.84 -9.78
C TYR A 109 -14.08 -5.09 -9.06
N PRO A 110 -14.37 -3.83 -9.46
CA PRO A 110 -15.38 -3.00 -8.79
C PRO A 110 -16.77 -3.61 -8.71
N TYR A 111 -17.18 -4.36 -9.74
CA TYR A 111 -18.47 -5.06 -9.74
C TYR A 111 -18.56 -6.19 -8.69
N ARG A 112 -17.42 -6.65 -8.14
CA ARG A 112 -17.36 -7.61 -7.03
C ARG A 112 -17.10 -6.94 -5.69
N HIS A 113 -16.02 -6.15 -5.56
CA HIS A 113 -15.68 -5.54 -4.27
C HIS A 113 -16.61 -4.37 -3.88
N GLY A 114 -17.38 -3.82 -4.82
CA GLY A 114 -18.45 -2.86 -4.55
C GLY A 114 -18.03 -1.40 -4.40
N ILE A 115 -16.73 -1.12 -4.42
CA ILE A 115 -16.19 0.26 -4.37
C ILE A 115 -16.01 0.75 -5.79
N ILE A 116 -16.79 1.76 -6.20
CA ILE A 116 -16.87 2.23 -7.59
C ILE A 116 -16.34 3.65 -7.80
N GLY A 117 -15.91 4.31 -6.72
CA GLY A 117 -15.31 5.63 -6.73
C GLY A 117 -14.89 6.04 -5.33
N ASN A 118 -14.21 7.18 -5.20
CA ASN A 118 -13.97 7.81 -3.90
C ASN A 118 -15.30 8.27 -3.28
N ASN A 119 -16.22 8.75 -4.13
CA ASN A 119 -17.60 9.08 -3.79
C ASN A 119 -18.51 8.55 -4.90
N TRP A 120 -19.78 8.28 -4.60
CA TRP A 120 -20.81 7.99 -5.59
C TRP A 120 -22.18 8.48 -5.12
N ILE A 121 -23.17 8.48 -6.02
CA ILE A 121 -24.56 8.78 -5.68
C ILE A 121 -25.29 7.48 -5.37
N GLY A 122 -25.86 7.39 -4.16
CA GLY A 122 -26.69 6.29 -3.70
C GLY A 122 -28.01 6.20 -4.44
N ALA A 123 -28.69 5.05 -4.29
CA ALA A 123 -30.01 4.84 -4.92
C ALA A 123 -31.09 5.81 -4.42
N ASP A 124 -30.90 6.40 -3.24
CA ASP A 124 -31.74 7.43 -2.63
C ASP A 124 -31.34 8.87 -3.04
N GLY A 125 -30.33 9.02 -3.89
CA GLY A 125 -29.83 10.31 -4.36
C GLY A 125 -28.81 10.98 -3.44
N THR A 126 -28.45 10.36 -2.31
CA THR A 126 -27.43 10.91 -1.39
C THR A 126 -26.02 10.66 -1.91
N GLN A 127 -25.08 11.57 -1.63
CA GLN A 127 -23.67 11.31 -1.89
C GLN A 127 -23.14 10.36 -0.80
N VAL A 128 -22.44 9.31 -1.21
CA VAL A 128 -21.81 8.34 -0.32
C VAL A 128 -20.31 8.42 -0.50
N TYR A 129 -19.58 8.66 0.59
CA TYR A 129 -18.13 8.52 0.62
C TYR A 129 -17.71 7.05 0.84
N CYS A 130 -16.63 6.62 0.19
CA CYS A 130 -16.31 5.20 0.05
C CYS A 130 -16.18 4.42 1.35
N THR A 131 -15.66 5.04 2.40
CA THR A 131 -15.49 4.43 3.72
C THR A 131 -16.37 5.07 4.79
N GLU A 132 -17.30 5.96 4.43
CA GLU A 132 -18.21 6.58 5.38
C GLU A 132 -19.06 5.55 6.13
N ASP A 133 -19.16 5.74 7.45
CA ASP A 133 -19.99 4.96 8.35
C ASP A 133 -20.24 5.74 9.66
N ALA A 134 -21.38 6.42 9.73
CA ALA A 134 -21.81 7.23 10.88
C ALA A 134 -21.95 6.45 12.21
N ARG A 135 -21.87 5.12 12.19
CA ARG A 135 -21.92 4.28 13.41
C ARG A 135 -20.61 4.33 14.21
N TYR A 136 -19.52 4.74 13.57
CA TYR A 136 -18.18 4.74 14.16
C TYR A 136 -17.60 6.14 14.20
N ARG A 137 -16.56 6.33 15.01
CA ARG A 137 -15.86 7.62 15.16
C ARG A 137 -14.37 7.40 15.18
N TYR A 138 -13.59 8.41 14.80
CA TYR A 138 -12.16 8.38 15.03
C TYR A 138 -11.87 8.48 16.53
N ILE A 139 -10.91 7.68 16.99
CA ILE A 139 -10.51 7.62 18.40
C ILE A 139 -9.63 8.84 18.70
N ASP A 140 -9.97 9.57 19.76
CA ASP A 140 -9.29 10.79 20.21
C ASP A 140 -9.20 11.93 19.17
N GLU A 141 -10.13 11.94 18.22
CA GLU A 141 -10.22 12.92 17.14
C GLU A 141 -11.65 13.39 16.97
N ASP A 142 -11.83 14.66 16.59
CA ASP A 142 -13.15 15.21 16.29
C ASP A 142 -13.74 14.47 15.07
N THR A 143 -14.95 13.94 15.22
CA THR A 143 -15.68 13.26 14.13
C THR A 143 -17.08 13.88 13.99
N GLU A 144 -17.38 14.50 12.86
CA GLU A 144 -18.74 14.96 12.58
C GLU A 144 -19.68 13.79 12.26
N ALA A 145 -21.00 14.05 12.20
CA ALA A 145 -22.02 13.00 12.14
C ALA A 145 -21.87 12.03 10.94
N HIS A 146 -21.24 12.48 9.84
CA HIS A 146 -21.02 11.71 8.61
C HIS A 146 -19.54 11.45 8.30
N ASP A 147 -18.64 11.74 9.25
CA ASP A 147 -17.20 11.60 9.05
C ASP A 147 -16.63 10.30 9.60
N GLY A 148 -17.45 9.53 10.32
CA GLY A 148 -17.10 8.21 10.82
C GLY A 148 -16.72 7.26 9.68
N THR A 149 -15.78 6.34 9.91
CA THR A 149 -15.33 5.43 8.84
C THR A 149 -15.20 3.96 9.23
N SER A 150 -15.48 3.10 8.25
CA SER A 150 -15.37 1.65 8.33
C SER A 150 -15.26 1.00 6.93
N PRO A 151 -14.96 -0.30 6.81
CA PRO A 151 -14.98 -1.04 5.55
C PRO A 151 -16.39 -1.51 5.14
N ALA A 152 -17.47 -0.90 5.67
CA ALA A 152 -18.85 -1.39 5.46
C ALA A 152 -19.26 -1.51 3.99
N ASN A 153 -18.76 -0.63 3.12
CA ASN A 153 -19.05 -0.66 1.69
C ASN A 153 -18.24 -1.70 0.91
N LEU A 154 -17.18 -2.26 1.48
CA LEU A 154 -16.39 -3.31 0.86
C LEU A 154 -17.17 -4.64 0.90
N ARG A 155 -17.50 -5.21 -0.25
CA ARG A 155 -18.40 -6.38 -0.35
C ARG A 155 -17.71 -7.74 -0.27
N VAL A 156 -16.39 -7.76 -0.36
CA VAL A 156 -15.58 -8.98 -0.38
C VAL A 156 -14.50 -8.91 0.70
N ASP A 157 -13.92 -10.05 1.00
CA ASP A 157 -12.82 -10.17 1.94
C ASP A 157 -11.50 -9.80 1.25
N THR A 158 -10.56 -9.24 2.02
CA THR A 158 -9.17 -9.06 1.58
C THR A 158 -8.33 -10.31 1.84
N LEU A 159 -7.11 -10.35 1.29
CA LEU A 159 -6.09 -11.32 1.67
C LEU A 159 -5.86 -11.34 3.18
N GLY A 160 -5.87 -10.17 3.83
CA GLY A 160 -5.74 -10.04 5.28
C GLY A 160 -6.90 -10.72 6.02
N ASP A 161 -8.13 -10.53 5.56
CA ASP A 161 -9.31 -11.19 6.12
C ASP A 161 -9.20 -12.72 6.02
N GLN A 162 -8.79 -13.22 4.86
CA GLN A 162 -8.59 -14.65 4.64
C GLN A 162 -7.43 -15.22 5.46
N LEU A 163 -6.35 -14.46 5.62
CA LEU A 163 -5.20 -14.84 6.44
C LEU A 163 -5.58 -14.95 7.93
N ARG A 164 -6.35 -13.99 8.44
CA ARG A 164 -6.90 -14.06 9.81
C ARG A 164 -7.85 -15.24 9.97
N TYR A 165 -8.77 -15.44 9.04
CA TYR A 165 -9.69 -16.59 9.06
C TYR A 165 -8.94 -17.93 9.09
N ALA A 166 -8.01 -18.14 8.15
CA ALA A 166 -7.24 -19.39 8.02
C ALA A 166 -6.35 -19.70 9.24
N THR A 167 -5.94 -18.67 9.98
CA THR A 167 -5.09 -18.81 11.16
C THR A 167 -5.87 -18.78 12.48
N GLY A 168 -7.21 -18.72 12.44
CA GLY A 168 -8.03 -18.59 13.65
C GLY A 168 -7.71 -17.31 14.42
N ASN A 169 -7.55 -16.19 13.70
CA ASN A 169 -7.16 -14.87 14.19
C ASN A 169 -5.77 -14.79 14.85
N ARG A 170 -4.89 -15.77 14.60
CA ARG A 170 -3.51 -15.71 15.10
C ARG A 170 -2.63 -14.78 14.26
N SER A 171 -2.87 -14.66 12.96
CA SER A 171 -2.23 -13.64 12.13
C SER A 171 -2.67 -12.24 12.52
N LYS A 172 -1.74 -11.30 12.50
CA LYS A 172 -2.02 -9.88 12.64
C LYS A 172 -2.03 -9.20 11.27
N VAL A 173 -3.03 -8.35 11.07
CA VAL A 173 -3.18 -7.54 9.85
C VAL A 173 -3.31 -6.09 10.28
N VAL A 174 -2.30 -5.28 9.97
CA VAL A 174 -2.24 -3.85 10.30
C VAL A 174 -1.98 -3.07 9.02
N THR A 175 -2.65 -1.95 8.84
CA THR A 175 -2.44 -1.07 7.68
C THR A 175 -2.33 0.39 8.09
N VAL A 176 -1.47 1.14 7.41
CA VAL A 176 -1.17 2.54 7.71
C VAL A 176 -1.22 3.37 6.43
N SER A 177 -1.79 4.57 6.49
CA SER A 177 -1.89 5.45 5.32
C SER A 177 -2.02 6.93 5.70
N GLY A 178 -1.63 7.83 4.80
CA GLY A 178 -1.97 9.25 4.88
C GLY A 178 -3.43 9.57 4.54
N LYS A 179 -4.21 8.56 4.12
CA LYS A 179 -5.65 8.63 3.81
C LYS A 179 -6.38 7.46 4.48
N ASP A 180 -7.51 7.73 5.12
CA ASP A 180 -8.44 6.72 5.66
C ASP A 180 -8.76 5.57 4.68
N ARG A 181 -9.22 5.88 3.46
CA ARG A 181 -9.54 4.89 2.42
C ARG A 181 -8.34 4.06 1.98
N GLY A 182 -7.13 4.64 2.02
CA GLY A 182 -5.89 3.92 1.71
C GLY A 182 -5.51 2.89 2.77
N ALA A 183 -5.85 3.14 4.04
CA ALA A 183 -5.66 2.15 5.11
C ALA A 183 -6.82 1.15 5.15
N ILE A 184 -8.06 1.63 5.26
CA ILE A 184 -9.26 0.80 5.49
C ILE A 184 -9.46 -0.25 4.40
N LEU A 185 -9.28 0.11 3.13
CA LEU A 185 -9.52 -0.81 2.01
C LEU A 185 -8.40 -1.83 1.82
N LEU A 186 -7.21 -1.58 2.37
CA LEU A 186 -6.16 -2.60 2.50
C LEU A 186 -6.39 -3.50 3.73
N ALA A 187 -6.87 -2.94 4.85
CA ALA A 187 -7.11 -3.70 6.09
C ALA A 187 -8.21 -4.75 5.91
N GLY A 188 -9.22 -4.44 5.10
CA GLY A 188 -10.42 -5.25 4.99
C GLY A 188 -11.30 -5.18 6.23
N LYS A 189 -12.14 -6.19 6.41
CA LYS A 189 -13.18 -6.21 7.43
C LYS A 189 -12.66 -6.56 8.82
N THR A 190 -11.57 -7.30 8.90
CA THR A 190 -11.09 -7.90 10.15
C THR A 190 -9.70 -7.41 10.53
N GLY A 191 -8.97 -6.72 9.64
CA GLY A 191 -7.70 -6.09 9.95
C GLY A 191 -7.81 -4.90 10.90
N THR A 192 -6.76 -4.09 10.98
CA THR A 192 -6.74 -2.84 11.76
C THR A 192 -6.13 -1.73 10.91
N ALA A 193 -6.87 -0.64 10.74
CA ALA A 193 -6.45 0.49 9.92
C ALA A 193 -6.08 1.72 10.78
N TYR A 194 -4.97 2.35 10.44
CA TYR A 194 -4.53 3.63 10.99
C TYR A 194 -4.35 4.66 9.88
N MET A 195 -4.83 5.88 10.12
CA MET A 195 -4.81 6.97 9.15
C MET A 195 -4.34 8.28 9.78
N TYR A 196 -3.65 9.09 8.99
CA TYR A 196 -3.23 10.43 9.39
C TYR A 196 -4.41 11.38 9.51
N MET A 197 -4.38 12.25 10.54
CA MET A 197 -5.45 13.16 10.90
C MET A 197 -5.03 14.62 10.66
N ASP A 198 -5.67 15.27 9.70
CA ASP A 198 -5.28 16.61 9.23
C ASP A 198 -5.38 17.70 10.31
N ARG A 199 -6.17 17.51 11.37
CA ARG A 199 -6.38 18.51 12.42
C ARG A 199 -5.27 18.51 13.47
N THR A 200 -4.71 17.34 13.77
CA THR A 200 -3.77 17.11 14.88
C THR A 200 -2.39 16.68 14.42
N GLY A 201 -2.31 16.17 13.18
CA GLY A 201 -1.14 15.51 12.62
C GLY A 201 -0.82 14.15 13.25
N ASP A 202 -1.73 13.60 14.07
CA ASP A 202 -1.61 12.27 14.64
C ASP A 202 -2.02 11.19 13.64
N PHE A 203 -1.71 9.94 13.97
CA PHE A 203 -2.36 8.78 13.36
C PHE A 203 -3.42 8.23 14.32
N ALA A 204 -4.64 8.08 13.81
CA ALA A 204 -5.77 7.54 14.56
C ALA A 204 -6.34 6.29 13.87
N SER A 205 -7.28 5.63 14.54
CA SER A 205 -8.11 4.52 14.05
C SER A 205 -9.56 4.87 14.36
N SER A 206 -10.52 4.12 13.84
CA SER A 206 -11.92 4.26 14.22
C SER A 206 -12.37 3.23 15.27
N THR A 207 -13.49 3.54 15.93
CA THR A 207 -14.19 2.65 16.87
C THR A 207 -14.76 1.38 16.22
N TYR A 208 -14.65 1.24 14.90
CA TYR A 208 -14.89 -0.03 14.23
C TYR A 208 -13.86 -1.10 14.61
N TYR A 209 -12.59 -0.70 14.72
CA TYR A 209 -11.48 -1.64 14.90
C TYR A 209 -11.15 -1.91 16.37
N MET A 210 -11.31 -0.90 17.23
CA MET A 210 -10.97 -0.97 18.66
C MET A 210 -11.67 0.14 19.45
N ASP A 211 -11.87 -0.06 20.75
CA ASP A 211 -12.49 0.96 21.62
C ASP A 211 -11.54 2.11 21.97
N ARG A 212 -10.24 1.81 22.06
CA ARG A 212 -9.18 2.76 22.40
C ARG A 212 -7.85 2.33 21.79
N HIS A 213 -6.95 3.29 21.61
CA HIS A 213 -5.62 3.02 21.09
C HIS A 213 -4.77 2.13 22.02
N PRO A 214 -3.97 1.19 21.46
CA PRO A 214 -3.02 0.42 22.25
C PRO A 214 -1.86 1.31 22.70
N ALA A 215 -1.17 0.90 23.77
CA ALA A 215 -0.12 1.69 24.40
C ALA A 215 1.03 2.11 23.45
N TRP A 216 1.28 1.36 22.37
CA TRP A 216 2.32 1.73 21.41
C TRP A 216 1.91 2.92 20.54
N VAL A 217 0.61 3.04 20.19
CA VAL A 217 0.07 4.20 19.47
C VAL A 217 0.11 5.43 20.37
N GLU A 218 -0.29 5.30 21.63
CA GLU A 218 -0.25 6.43 22.57
C GLU A 218 1.17 6.96 22.80
N ARG A 219 2.17 6.07 22.84
CA ARG A 219 3.57 6.49 22.89
C ARG A 219 4.02 7.22 21.64
N PHE A 220 3.58 6.78 20.46
CA PHE A 220 3.91 7.45 19.20
C PHE A 220 3.30 8.86 19.16
N ARG A 221 2.01 8.99 19.49
CA ARG A 221 1.30 10.27 19.54
C ARG A 221 1.90 11.23 20.56
N ALA A 222 2.21 10.75 21.77
CA ALA A 222 2.82 11.57 22.81
C ALA A 222 4.19 12.15 22.41
N ALA A 223 4.92 11.50 21.50
CA ALA A 223 6.21 11.98 21.00
C ALA A 223 6.07 13.11 19.96
N LYS A 224 4.87 13.37 19.43
CA LYS A 224 4.56 14.38 18.41
C LYS A 224 5.53 14.41 17.23
N PRO A 225 5.77 13.26 16.55
CA PRO A 225 6.72 13.18 15.45
C PRO A 225 6.42 14.16 14.31
N GLN A 226 5.16 14.55 14.12
CA GLN A 226 4.72 15.52 13.12
C GLN A 226 5.28 16.94 13.37
N ASP A 227 5.58 17.31 14.61
CA ASP A 227 6.05 18.66 14.95
C ASP A 227 7.49 18.92 14.46
N ARG A 228 8.25 17.86 14.13
CA ARG A 228 9.66 17.96 13.71
C ARG A 228 9.86 18.77 12.42
N TYR A 229 8.82 18.88 11.59
CA TYR A 229 8.89 19.57 10.30
C TYR A 229 8.54 21.06 10.43
N TYR A 230 8.01 21.51 11.56
CA TYR A 230 7.56 22.89 11.71
C TYR A 230 8.73 23.86 11.52
N ALA A 231 8.50 24.89 10.70
CA ALA A 231 9.50 25.86 10.27
C ALA A 231 10.74 25.25 9.57
N ARG A 232 10.62 24.03 9.05
CA ARG A 232 11.59 23.43 8.11
C ARG A 232 11.11 23.62 6.68
N SER A 233 11.98 23.28 5.74
CA SER A 233 11.63 23.28 4.32
C SER A 233 12.07 21.99 3.65
N TRP A 234 11.22 21.51 2.74
CA TRP A 234 11.61 20.52 1.76
C TRP A 234 12.44 21.20 0.66
N LYS A 235 13.60 20.60 0.38
CA LYS A 235 14.56 21.03 -0.62
C LYS A 235 14.83 19.85 -1.57
N PRO A 236 15.22 20.12 -2.82
CA PRO A 236 15.62 19.07 -3.76
C PRO A 236 16.70 18.17 -3.14
N LEU A 237 16.57 16.86 -3.36
CA LEU A 237 17.48 15.83 -2.90
C LEU A 237 18.72 15.72 -3.80
N LEU A 238 18.55 15.91 -5.11
CA LEU A 238 19.59 15.79 -6.13
C LEU A 238 20.08 17.16 -6.58
N GLU A 239 21.15 17.17 -7.37
CA GLU A 239 21.69 18.36 -8.01
C GLU A 239 20.76 18.87 -9.14
N GLU A 240 20.85 20.17 -9.44
CA GLU A 240 19.99 20.85 -10.43
C GLU A 240 19.88 20.11 -11.77
N GLN A 241 21.00 19.58 -12.27
CA GLN A 241 21.07 18.89 -13.56
C GLN A 241 20.16 17.64 -13.64
N ALA A 242 19.85 17.01 -12.51
CA ALA A 242 18.97 15.84 -12.48
C ALA A 242 17.54 16.18 -12.91
N TYR A 243 17.12 17.44 -12.75
CA TYR A 243 15.76 17.94 -12.99
C TYR A 243 15.64 18.75 -14.29
N ALA A 244 16.67 18.75 -15.15
CA ALA A 244 16.74 19.64 -16.31
C ALA A 244 15.60 19.44 -17.33
N ASP A 245 15.04 18.23 -17.41
CA ASP A 245 13.98 17.87 -18.37
C ASP A 245 12.56 17.92 -17.78
N ASP A 246 12.43 18.33 -16.52
CA ASP A 246 11.16 18.42 -15.81
C ASP A 246 10.36 19.64 -16.30
N ALA A 247 9.03 19.58 -16.14
CA ALA A 247 8.18 20.69 -16.50
C ALA A 247 8.42 21.91 -15.58
N PRO A 248 8.26 23.13 -16.10
CA PRO A 248 8.29 24.33 -15.28
C PRO A 248 7.17 24.30 -14.24
N TYR A 249 7.32 25.08 -13.17
CA TYR A 249 6.26 25.26 -12.18
C TYR A 249 4.98 25.80 -12.85
N PRO A 250 3.78 25.29 -12.51
CA PRO A 250 2.53 25.87 -12.97
C PRO A 250 2.46 27.35 -12.57
N GLU A 251 1.94 28.23 -13.44
CA GLU A 251 1.85 29.68 -13.17
C GLU A 251 1.13 29.99 -11.85
N ALA A 252 0.09 29.20 -11.51
CA ALA A 252 -0.66 29.28 -10.26
C ALA A 252 0.18 29.11 -8.98
N THR A 253 1.40 28.57 -9.07
CA THR A 253 2.29 28.33 -7.92
C THR A 253 3.40 29.37 -7.77
N THR A 254 3.47 30.36 -8.68
CA THR A 254 4.60 31.31 -8.77
C THR A 254 4.63 32.38 -7.69
N ALA A 255 3.51 32.64 -7.01
CA ALA A 255 3.38 33.69 -5.99
C ALA A 255 3.69 33.23 -4.55
N ASP A 256 3.82 31.93 -4.29
CA ASP A 256 3.77 31.36 -2.94
C ASP A 256 5.01 30.55 -2.51
N THR A 257 5.04 30.21 -1.22
CA THR A 257 5.94 29.25 -0.56
C THR A 257 5.69 27.78 -0.98
N ASN A 258 4.84 27.57 -1.99
CA ASN A 258 4.38 26.29 -2.52
C ASN A 258 5.34 25.72 -3.60
N ARG A 259 6.65 25.95 -3.46
CA ARG A 259 7.70 25.47 -4.38
C ARG A 259 9.02 25.40 -3.63
N PHE A 260 10.08 24.89 -4.26
CA PHE A 260 11.38 24.81 -3.59
C PHE A 260 11.96 26.20 -3.22
N PRO A 261 12.43 26.38 -1.97
CA PRO A 261 12.27 25.50 -0.82
C PRO A 261 10.82 25.54 -0.26
N PHE A 262 10.13 24.40 -0.27
CA PHE A 262 8.73 24.32 0.19
C PHE A 262 8.74 24.39 1.71
N THR A 263 8.10 25.39 2.31
CA THR A 263 8.21 25.65 3.75
C THR A 263 6.99 25.13 4.50
N TYR A 264 7.22 24.43 5.61
CA TYR A 264 6.16 23.97 6.48
C TYR A 264 5.91 24.99 7.59
N TYR A 265 4.76 25.64 7.53
CA TYR A 265 4.38 26.68 8.48
C TYR A 265 2.87 26.66 8.72
N SER A 266 2.44 27.41 9.73
CA SER A 266 1.04 27.68 10.04
C SER A 266 0.83 29.18 10.01
N GLU A 267 -0.32 29.63 9.51
CA GLU A 267 -0.72 31.04 9.58
C GLU A 267 -0.89 31.51 11.04
N SER A 268 -1.10 30.59 11.98
CA SER A 268 -1.21 30.91 13.42
C SER A 268 0.13 31.21 14.10
N GLY A 269 1.26 30.91 13.44
CA GLY A 269 2.60 31.04 14.04
C GLY A 269 3.02 29.89 14.97
N ALA A 270 2.19 28.87 15.15
CA ALA A 270 2.51 27.61 15.85
C ALA A 270 1.92 26.39 15.12
N PRO A 271 2.37 25.15 15.37
CA PRO A 271 1.75 23.95 14.80
C PRO A 271 0.23 23.94 15.01
N ALA A 272 -0.52 23.87 13.91
CA ALA A 272 -1.98 23.91 13.87
C ALA A 272 -2.50 23.12 12.64
N ALA A 273 -3.83 22.99 12.52
CA ALA A 273 -4.47 22.17 11.50
C ALA A 273 -4.01 22.49 10.06
N ASP A 274 -3.82 23.76 9.70
CA ASP A 274 -3.34 24.15 8.37
C ASP A 274 -1.88 23.69 8.14
N TYR A 275 -1.02 23.74 9.16
CA TYR A 275 0.32 23.16 9.10
C TYR A 275 0.28 21.63 8.91
N TYR A 276 -0.53 20.91 9.70
CA TYR A 276 -0.63 19.46 9.60
C TYR A 276 -1.23 19.02 8.25
N GLY A 277 -2.18 19.77 7.70
CA GLY A 277 -2.68 19.58 6.34
C GLY A 277 -1.59 19.79 5.28
N ARG A 278 -0.72 20.80 5.42
CA ARG A 278 0.39 21.05 4.48
C ARG A 278 1.39 19.90 4.41
N LEU A 279 1.58 19.10 5.48
CA LEU A 279 2.48 17.95 5.46
C LEU A 279 2.09 16.91 4.40
N LYS A 280 0.80 16.82 4.05
CA LYS A 280 0.27 15.82 3.09
C LYS A 280 0.76 16.01 1.66
N THR A 281 1.06 17.24 1.27
CA THR A 281 1.54 17.56 -0.09
C THR A 281 3.06 17.62 -0.11
N SER A 282 3.73 16.66 0.54
CA SER A 282 5.18 16.67 0.72
C SER A 282 5.74 15.31 1.12
N PRO A 283 7.08 15.12 1.10
CA PRO A 283 7.73 13.92 1.65
C PRO A 283 7.53 13.68 3.15
N ALA A 284 7.00 14.67 3.89
CA ALA A 284 6.81 14.55 5.34
C ALA A 284 5.71 13.52 5.69
N ILE A 285 4.60 13.47 4.93
CA ILE A 285 3.52 12.51 5.24
C ILE A 285 3.95 11.07 5.00
N ASP A 286 4.75 10.81 3.96
CA ASP A 286 5.23 9.46 3.66
C ASP A 286 6.28 9.01 4.68
N GLU A 287 7.12 9.94 5.17
CA GLU A 287 8.03 9.69 6.29
C GLU A 287 7.27 9.35 7.58
N LEU A 288 6.24 10.14 7.92
CA LEU A 288 5.41 9.90 9.10
C LEU A 288 4.63 8.58 9.00
N THR A 289 4.16 8.22 7.81
CA THR A 289 3.49 6.95 7.53
C THR A 289 4.43 5.77 7.75
N LEU A 290 5.68 5.86 7.27
CA LEU A 290 6.68 4.82 7.48
C LEU A 290 7.11 4.75 8.94
N ASP A 291 7.29 5.88 9.62
CA ASP A 291 7.63 5.89 11.05
C ASP A 291 6.53 5.24 11.90
N PHE A 292 5.26 5.47 11.56
CA PHE A 292 4.14 4.80 12.21
C PHE A 292 4.08 3.31 11.86
N ALA A 293 4.40 2.92 10.63
CA ALA A 293 4.52 1.51 10.23
C ALA A 293 5.66 0.79 10.98
N GLU A 294 6.81 1.44 11.18
CA GLU A 294 7.90 0.92 12.02
C GLU A 294 7.43 0.73 13.48
N ALA A 295 6.71 1.72 14.03
CA ALA A 295 6.10 1.62 15.35
C ALA A 295 5.08 0.48 15.46
N ALA A 296 4.29 0.23 14.42
CA ALA A 296 3.36 -0.89 14.35
C ALA A 296 4.09 -2.24 14.32
N VAL A 297 5.16 -2.38 13.52
CA VAL A 297 5.98 -3.61 13.48
C VAL A 297 6.53 -3.94 14.87
N ASP A 298 6.96 -2.93 15.62
CA ASP A 298 7.46 -3.13 16.98
C ASP A 298 6.36 -3.34 18.02
N GLY A 299 5.32 -2.52 18.00
CA GLY A 299 4.20 -2.57 18.94
C GLY A 299 3.40 -3.86 18.83
N GLU A 300 3.18 -4.34 17.61
CA GLU A 300 2.43 -5.56 17.33
C GLU A 300 3.32 -6.79 17.15
N GLN A 301 4.65 -6.64 17.15
CA GLN A 301 5.61 -7.72 16.91
C GLN A 301 5.39 -8.42 15.55
N LEU A 302 5.05 -7.65 14.51
CA LEU A 302 4.77 -8.19 13.18
C LEU A 302 5.99 -8.94 12.64
N GLY A 303 5.78 -10.13 12.08
CA GLY A 303 6.85 -11.01 11.61
C GLY A 303 7.62 -11.74 12.71
N ARG A 304 7.25 -11.51 13.98
CA ARG A 304 7.76 -12.21 15.17
C ARG A 304 6.61 -12.83 15.96
N ASN A 305 5.52 -13.16 15.27
CA ASN A 305 4.33 -13.76 15.84
C ASN A 305 4.69 -15.05 16.61
N PRO A 306 4.39 -15.15 17.92
CA PRO A 306 4.76 -16.30 18.74
C PRO A 306 4.07 -17.60 18.29
N THR A 307 2.98 -17.49 17.54
CA THR A 307 2.26 -18.65 16.99
C THR A 307 2.88 -19.20 15.70
N GLY A 308 3.86 -18.47 15.13
CA GLY A 308 4.45 -18.78 13.82
C GLY A 308 3.55 -18.43 12.63
N ALA A 309 2.38 -17.82 12.84
CA ALA A 309 1.53 -17.33 11.76
C ALA A 309 2.22 -16.18 11.01
N THR A 310 2.06 -16.16 9.68
CA THR A 310 2.42 -15.01 8.85
C THR A 310 1.55 -13.82 9.20
N ASP A 311 2.15 -12.64 9.37
CA ASP A 311 1.45 -11.37 9.54
C ASP A 311 1.41 -10.57 8.23
N LEU A 312 0.50 -9.60 8.13
CA LEU A 312 0.39 -8.68 7.00
C LEU A 312 0.48 -7.23 7.48
N LEU A 313 1.34 -6.45 6.82
CA LEU A 313 1.45 -5.01 6.97
C LEU A 313 1.13 -4.32 5.64
N GLY A 314 0.05 -3.53 5.60
CA GLY A 314 -0.25 -2.64 4.48
C GLY A 314 0.30 -1.23 4.73
N VAL A 315 0.99 -0.63 3.76
CA VAL A 315 1.50 0.74 3.87
C VAL A 315 1.15 1.51 2.62
N SER A 316 0.27 2.50 2.72
CA SER A 316 -0.08 3.40 1.62
C SER A 316 0.62 4.74 1.80
N LEU A 317 1.58 5.03 0.93
CA LEU A 317 2.31 6.30 0.87
C LEU A 317 1.48 7.28 0.03
N SER A 318 0.71 8.12 0.71
CA SER A 318 -0.30 8.98 0.10
C SER A 318 0.22 10.30 -0.44
N GLY A 319 1.44 10.71 -0.06
CA GLY A 319 1.94 12.04 -0.40
C GLY A 319 2.12 12.25 -1.90
N HIS A 320 2.47 11.19 -2.62
CA HIS A 320 2.83 11.29 -4.04
C HIS A 320 1.64 11.72 -4.91
N ASP A 321 0.45 11.17 -4.66
CA ASP A 321 -0.80 11.60 -5.27
C ASP A 321 -1.11 13.09 -5.02
N TYR A 322 -0.96 13.57 -3.77
CA TYR A 322 -1.17 14.99 -3.47
C TYR A 322 -0.17 15.89 -4.22
N VAL A 323 1.10 15.48 -4.28
CA VAL A 323 2.13 16.21 -5.03
C VAL A 323 1.83 16.19 -6.53
N ASN A 324 1.41 15.07 -7.10
CA ASN A 324 1.03 14.96 -8.51
C ASN A 324 -0.20 15.83 -8.83
N HIS A 325 -1.21 15.85 -7.96
CA HIS A 325 -2.35 16.75 -8.10
C HIS A 325 -1.97 18.23 -8.02
N ALA A 326 -1.05 18.61 -7.14
CA ALA A 326 -0.67 20.01 -6.94
C ALA A 326 0.26 20.56 -8.04
N TYR A 327 1.12 19.71 -8.63
CA TYR A 327 2.19 20.18 -9.51
C TYR A 327 2.25 19.52 -10.89
N GLY A 328 1.56 18.39 -11.09
CA GLY A 328 1.69 17.53 -12.27
C GLY A 328 2.76 16.45 -12.11
N PRO A 329 2.57 15.24 -12.67
CA PRO A 329 3.54 14.14 -12.58
C PRO A 329 4.88 14.42 -13.29
N GLU A 330 4.90 15.31 -14.27
CA GLU A 330 6.10 15.73 -14.99
C GLU A 330 6.92 16.81 -14.26
N SER A 331 6.41 17.31 -13.13
CA SER A 331 7.01 18.44 -12.42
C SER A 331 8.24 18.06 -11.62
N ARG A 332 9.09 19.07 -11.39
CA ARG A 332 10.25 18.96 -10.51
C ARG A 332 9.91 18.52 -9.09
N MET A 333 8.76 18.96 -8.56
CA MET A 333 8.30 18.58 -7.22
C MET A 333 7.95 17.10 -7.17
N SER A 334 7.21 16.61 -8.17
CA SER A 334 6.87 15.19 -8.28
C SER A 334 8.09 14.30 -8.46
N HIS A 335 8.99 14.68 -9.37
CA HIS A 335 10.25 13.99 -9.58
C HIS A 335 11.06 13.88 -8.28
N ASP A 336 11.32 15.01 -7.61
CA ASP A 336 12.06 14.98 -6.34
C ASP A 336 11.34 14.14 -5.28
N HIS A 337 10.01 14.22 -5.23
CA HIS A 337 9.24 13.46 -4.27
C HIS A 337 9.42 11.95 -4.47
N LEU A 338 9.47 11.45 -5.71
CA LEU A 338 9.74 10.03 -5.96
C LEU A 338 11.15 9.62 -5.51
N GLN A 339 12.15 10.50 -5.67
CA GLN A 339 13.50 10.25 -5.14
C GLN A 339 13.51 10.20 -3.60
N GLN A 340 12.73 11.07 -2.96
CA GLN A 340 12.54 11.09 -1.51
C GLN A 340 11.86 9.79 -1.02
N ILE A 341 10.88 9.26 -1.75
CA ILE A 341 10.23 7.97 -1.48
C ILE A 341 11.24 6.83 -1.60
N ASP A 342 12.06 6.79 -2.65
CA ASP A 342 13.11 5.77 -2.84
C ASP A 342 14.05 5.68 -1.61
N ARG A 343 14.53 6.82 -1.11
CA ARG A 343 15.40 6.87 0.08
C ARG A 343 14.71 6.37 1.35
N ARG A 344 13.43 6.67 1.52
CA ARG A 344 12.65 6.28 2.71
C ARG A 344 12.30 4.81 2.70
N ILE A 345 11.92 4.28 1.53
CA ILE A 345 11.73 2.83 1.33
C ILE A 345 13.02 2.08 1.65
N ALA A 346 14.19 2.59 1.21
CA ALA A 346 15.47 1.98 1.55
C ALA A 346 15.72 1.94 3.07
N ARG A 347 15.41 3.04 3.79
CA ARG A 347 15.50 3.07 5.26
C ARG A 347 14.55 2.04 5.89
N PHE A 348 13.31 2.01 5.43
CA PHE A 348 12.29 1.11 5.96
C PHE A 348 12.66 -0.36 5.75
N PHE A 349 13.20 -0.72 4.58
CA PHE A 349 13.71 -2.08 4.35
C PHE A 349 14.90 -2.41 5.25
N ALA A 350 15.80 -1.46 5.50
CA ALA A 350 16.88 -1.66 6.46
C ALA A 350 16.37 -1.83 7.90
N PHE A 351 15.28 -1.15 8.28
CA PHE A 351 14.59 -1.39 9.54
C PHE A 351 14.01 -2.80 9.62
N LEU A 352 13.27 -3.23 8.60
CA LEU A 352 12.68 -4.58 8.53
C LEU A 352 13.77 -5.66 8.59
N ASP A 353 14.91 -5.45 7.94
CA ASP A 353 16.03 -6.37 8.00
C ASP A 353 16.56 -6.55 9.43
N ARG A 354 16.77 -5.44 10.15
CA ARG A 354 17.21 -5.49 11.55
C ARG A 354 16.16 -6.12 12.48
N ARG A 355 14.87 -6.02 12.15
CA ARG A 355 13.78 -6.42 13.06
C ARG A 355 13.23 -7.81 12.81
N VAL A 356 13.17 -8.23 11.56
CA VAL A 356 12.57 -9.50 11.10
C VAL A 356 13.58 -10.33 10.28
N GLY A 357 14.54 -9.66 9.61
CA GLY A 357 15.42 -10.23 8.60
C GLY A 357 14.71 -10.32 7.25
N LEU A 358 15.23 -9.67 6.21
CA LEU A 358 14.54 -9.56 4.92
C LEU A 358 14.29 -10.91 4.25
N ASP A 359 15.09 -11.94 4.53
CA ASP A 359 14.83 -13.32 4.08
C ASP A 359 13.51 -13.92 4.61
N ASN A 360 12.91 -13.30 5.64
CA ASN A 360 11.62 -13.70 6.21
C ASN A 360 10.47 -12.77 5.78
N VAL A 361 10.73 -11.78 4.92
CA VAL A 361 9.76 -10.75 4.52
C VAL A 361 9.48 -10.85 3.02
N LEU A 362 8.20 -10.98 2.66
CA LEU A 362 7.76 -10.78 1.28
C LEU A 362 7.30 -9.34 1.13
N VAL A 363 7.92 -8.59 0.21
CA VAL A 363 7.50 -7.22 -0.12
C VAL A 363 6.82 -7.20 -1.49
N VAL A 364 5.66 -6.56 -1.55
CA VAL A 364 4.95 -6.21 -2.79
C VAL A 364 4.81 -4.70 -2.82
N LEU A 365 5.21 -4.05 -3.91
CA LEU A 365 4.98 -2.62 -4.13
C LEU A 365 4.18 -2.42 -5.42
N THR A 366 3.14 -1.59 -5.35
CA THR A 366 2.28 -1.23 -6.48
C THR A 366 1.77 0.21 -6.35
N ALA A 367 0.95 0.65 -7.30
CA ALA A 367 0.11 1.84 -7.22
C ALA A 367 -1.38 1.47 -7.26
N ASP A 368 -2.22 2.35 -6.72
CA ASP A 368 -3.68 2.30 -6.81
C ASP A 368 -4.20 2.90 -8.13
N HIS A 369 -3.46 3.82 -8.74
CA HIS A 369 -3.65 4.32 -10.10
C HIS A 369 -2.39 5.07 -10.59
N GLY A 370 -2.36 5.38 -11.88
CA GLY A 370 -1.37 6.30 -12.46
C GLY A 370 -1.84 7.76 -12.44
N PHE A 371 -1.20 8.59 -13.26
CA PHE A 371 -1.57 9.96 -13.57
C PHE A 371 -1.35 10.22 -15.06
N ALA A 372 -2.20 11.06 -15.65
CA ALA A 372 -1.94 11.65 -16.95
C ALA A 372 -1.05 12.90 -16.80
N ASN A 373 -0.29 13.21 -17.85
CA ASN A 373 0.40 14.49 -17.96
C ASN A 373 -0.60 15.65 -17.90
N THR A 374 -0.14 16.83 -17.47
CA THR A 374 -0.95 18.05 -17.63
C THR A 374 -1.18 18.37 -19.11
N ALA A 375 -2.24 19.11 -19.40
CA ALA A 375 -2.58 19.52 -20.77
C ALA A 375 -1.49 20.43 -21.34
N GLU A 376 -0.97 21.35 -20.53
CA GLU A 376 0.08 22.30 -20.89
C GLU A 376 1.38 21.57 -21.27
N PHE A 377 1.79 20.57 -20.48
CA PHE A 377 2.97 19.76 -20.79
C PHE A 377 2.79 18.96 -22.09
N SER A 378 1.62 18.32 -22.25
CA SER A 378 1.33 17.50 -23.43
C SER A 378 1.30 18.33 -24.71
N GLN A 379 0.69 19.52 -24.66
CA GLN A 379 0.69 20.48 -25.78
C GLN A 379 2.10 20.97 -26.13
N ALA A 380 2.91 21.35 -25.13
CA ALA A 380 4.27 21.83 -25.34
C ALA A 380 5.21 20.78 -25.96
N ARG A 381 4.87 19.50 -25.85
CA ARG A 381 5.64 18.37 -26.39
C ARG A 381 5.00 17.72 -27.63
N HIS A 382 3.87 18.25 -28.12
CA HIS A 382 3.12 17.69 -29.25
C HIS A 382 2.76 16.20 -29.05
N MET A 383 2.32 15.84 -27.84
CA MET A 383 1.94 14.48 -27.48
C MET A 383 0.43 14.20 -27.65
N ASP A 384 -0.36 15.24 -27.90
CA ASP A 384 -1.82 15.19 -28.15
C ASP A 384 -2.19 15.66 -29.57
#